data_AF-A0A0D1EQT5-F1
#
_entry.id   AF-A0A0D1EQT5-F1
#
_cell.length_a   1.000
_cell.length_b   1.000
_cell.length_c   1.000
_cell.angle_alpha   90.00
_cell.angle_beta   90.00
_cell.angle_gamma   90.00
#
_symmetry.space_group_name_H-M   'P 1'
#
loop_
_entity.id
_entity.type
_entity.pdbx_description
1 polymer ?
#
loop_
_entity_poly.entity_id
_entity_poly.type
_entity_poly.pdbx_seq_one_letter_code
_entity_poly.pdbx_strand_id
1 'polypeptide(L)'
;MRSFLALPVPEEAADDLAALSAEAPGGGRAVPVDDLHLTLAFLGDATEGTLEEIHEALSSRVPPPPPISVTGIAPMDAGHGVLLVADVARDIGLLTLQADVERAARRAGADLPRRRFRPHVTLARGLTSGPGLRAWMRGLIGPWPRWTPTEIRLVRSDLRPTGARYETLAAYPLALR
;
A
#
# COMPACT_ATOMS: atom_id res chain seq x y z
N MET A 1 -0.80 17.19 8.37
CA MET A 1 0.03 16.67 7.28
C MET A 1 -0.50 15.33 6.85
N ARG A 2 -0.96 15.21 5.60
CA ARG A 2 -1.48 13.94 5.11
C ARG A 2 -0.36 12.92 5.00
N SER A 3 -0.52 11.77 5.65
CA SER A 3 0.56 10.76 5.72
C SER A 3 0.03 9.33 5.87
N PHE A 4 0.91 8.35 5.66
CA PHE A 4 0.63 6.93 5.83
C PHE A 4 1.91 6.13 6.13
N LEU A 5 1.73 4.93 6.66
CA LEU A 5 2.78 3.93 6.87
C LEU A 5 2.60 2.81 5.84
N ALA A 6 3.66 2.41 5.16
CA ALA A 6 3.58 1.42 4.09
C ALA A 6 4.83 0.54 3.96
N LEU A 7 4.66 -0.60 3.30
CA LEU A 7 5.72 -1.46 2.81
C LEU A 7 5.99 -1.12 1.34
N PRO A 8 7.21 -0.73 0.96
CA PRO A 8 7.59 -0.56 -0.45
C PRO A 8 7.48 -1.89 -1.21
N VAL A 9 7.12 -1.82 -2.49
CA VAL A 9 7.26 -2.94 -3.42
C VAL A 9 8.67 -2.89 -4.01
N PRO A 10 9.45 -3.99 -3.99
CA PRO A 10 10.78 -4.01 -4.61
C PRO A 10 10.66 -3.93 -6.14
N GLU A 11 11.68 -3.36 -6.78
CA GLU A 11 11.72 -3.05 -8.22
C GLU A 11 11.21 -4.20 -9.11
N GLU A 12 11.73 -5.41 -8.94
CA GLU A 12 11.31 -6.59 -9.73
C GLU A 12 9.80 -6.86 -9.64
N ALA A 13 9.22 -6.82 -8.43
CA ALA A 13 7.78 -7.01 -8.26
C ALA A 13 6.98 -5.79 -8.70
N ALA A 14 7.56 -4.59 -8.62
CA ALA A 14 6.92 -3.34 -9.02
C ALA A 14 6.76 -3.28 -10.55
N ASP A 15 7.78 -3.70 -11.31
CA ASP A 15 7.75 -3.76 -12.77
C ASP A 15 6.69 -4.74 -13.28
N ASP A 16 6.64 -5.95 -12.71
CA ASP A 16 5.63 -6.97 -13.03
C ASP A 16 4.21 -6.43 -12.79
N LEU A 17 4.00 -5.75 -11.65
CA LEU A 17 2.71 -5.17 -11.29
C LEU A 17 2.34 -3.95 -12.14
N ALA A 18 3.33 -3.14 -12.53
CA ALA A 18 3.13 -1.97 -13.39
C ALA A 18 2.71 -2.38 -14.80
N ALA A 19 3.30 -3.46 -15.35
CA ALA A 19 2.91 -4.02 -16.65
C ALA A 19 1.42 -4.38 -16.69
N LEU A 20 0.89 -5.01 -15.63
CA LEU A 20 -0.54 -5.33 -15.53
C LEU A 20 -1.43 -4.08 -15.57
N SER A 21 -0.98 -2.98 -14.97
CA SER A 21 -1.74 -1.72 -14.97
C SER A 21 -1.77 -1.05 -16.35
N ALA A 22 -0.71 -1.22 -17.15
CA ALA A 22 -0.60 -0.65 -18.49
C ALA A 22 -1.54 -1.34 -19.49
N GLU A 23 -1.81 -2.63 -19.29
CA GLU A 23 -2.74 -3.42 -20.13
C GLU A 23 -4.21 -3.28 -19.72
N ALA A 24 -4.48 -2.69 -18.54
CA ALA A 24 -5.82 -2.63 -17.98
C ALA A 24 -6.76 -1.73 -18.82
N PRO A 25 -7.91 -2.25 -19.29
CA PRO A 25 -8.88 -1.43 -20.00
C PRO A 25 -9.63 -0.49 -19.04
N GLY A 26 -10.30 0.53 -19.59
CA GLY A 26 -11.18 1.41 -18.82
C GLY A 26 -10.58 2.78 -18.45
N GLY A 27 -9.45 3.15 -19.07
CA GLY A 27 -8.93 4.52 -19.10
C GLY A 27 -8.43 5.06 -17.77
N GLY A 28 -8.08 4.17 -16.82
CA GLY A 28 -7.53 4.58 -15.53
C GLY A 28 -6.13 5.17 -15.64
N ARG A 29 -5.72 5.89 -14.60
CA ARG A 29 -4.35 6.40 -14.46
C ARG A 29 -3.53 5.41 -13.64
N ALA A 30 -2.48 4.86 -14.24
CA ALA A 30 -1.51 4.01 -13.54
C ALA A 30 -0.86 4.76 -12.37
N VAL A 31 -0.57 4.03 -11.30
CA VAL A 31 0.30 4.51 -10.21
C VAL A 31 1.74 4.40 -10.72
N PRO A 32 2.59 5.43 -10.56
CA PRO A 32 4.01 5.33 -10.90
C PRO A 32 4.66 4.13 -10.22
N VAL A 33 5.60 3.47 -10.90
CA VAL A 33 6.26 2.25 -10.38
C VAL A 33 6.93 2.49 -9.02
N ASP A 34 7.59 3.65 -8.86
CA ASP A 34 8.25 4.07 -7.62
C ASP A 34 7.27 4.38 -6.47
N ASP A 35 5.99 4.60 -6.80
CA ASP A 35 4.93 4.88 -5.85
C ASP A 35 4.15 3.62 -5.44
N LEU A 36 4.47 2.43 -5.99
CA LEU A 36 3.81 1.18 -5.62
C LEU A 36 4.18 0.75 -4.20
N HIS A 37 3.17 0.55 -3.38
CA HIS A 37 3.32 0.19 -1.98
C HIS A 37 2.10 -0.54 -1.43
N LEU A 38 2.30 -1.30 -0.35
CA LEU A 38 1.24 -1.88 0.46
C LEU A 38 1.04 -1.00 1.70
N THR A 39 -0.08 -0.31 1.79
CA THR A 39 -0.39 0.57 2.94
C THR A 39 -0.73 -0.25 4.19
N LEU A 40 -0.03 -0.02 5.30
CA LEU A 40 -0.32 -0.63 6.61
C LEU A 40 -1.32 0.21 7.42
N ALA A 41 -1.13 1.53 7.44
CA ALA A 41 -2.01 2.46 8.13
C ALA A 41 -2.06 3.80 7.39
N PHE A 42 -3.26 4.27 7.07
CA PHE A 42 -3.47 5.60 6.51
C PHE A 42 -3.77 6.57 7.66
N LEU A 43 -2.85 7.48 7.95
CA LEU A 43 -2.90 8.38 9.11
C LEU A 43 -3.83 9.59 8.86
N GLY A 44 -4.20 9.84 7.60
CA GLY A 44 -4.92 11.06 7.24
C GLY A 44 -4.08 12.29 7.56
N ASP A 45 -4.72 13.38 7.97
CA ASP A 45 -4.03 14.59 8.40
C ASP A 45 -3.55 14.48 9.85
N ALA A 46 -2.29 14.05 10.02
CA ALA A 46 -1.62 13.98 11.32
C ALA A 46 -0.87 15.28 11.65
N THR A 47 -0.77 15.64 12.92
CA THR A 47 0.08 16.74 13.40
C THR A 47 1.55 16.30 13.39
N GLU A 48 2.48 17.25 13.39
CA GLU A 48 3.92 16.96 13.47
C GLU A 48 4.26 16.17 14.75
N GLY A 49 3.75 16.59 15.91
CA GLY A 49 3.94 15.85 17.17
C GLY A 49 3.40 14.41 17.13
N THR A 50 2.26 14.16 16.47
CA THR A 50 1.80 12.76 16.26
C THR A 50 2.76 11.97 15.38
N LEU A 51 3.35 12.59 14.35
CA LEU A 51 4.33 11.92 13.49
C LEU A 51 5.66 11.65 14.21
N GLU A 52 6.11 12.56 15.07
CA GLU A 52 7.29 12.37 15.93
C GLU A 52 7.08 11.20 16.90
N GLU A 53 5.93 11.13 17.58
CA GLU A 53 5.61 10.01 18.48
C GLU A 53 5.52 8.67 17.74
N ILE A 54 4.99 8.67 16.50
CA ILE A 54 5.02 7.47 15.64
C ILE A 54 6.45 7.10 15.28
N HIS A 55 7.29 8.08 14.96
CA HIS A 55 8.68 7.87 14.62
C HIS A 55 9.44 7.22 15.78
N GLU A 56 9.35 7.75 16.99
CA GLU A 56 9.98 7.17 18.18
C GLU A 56 9.48 5.74 18.47
N ALA A 57 8.16 5.53 18.35
CA ALA A 57 7.55 4.22 18.61
C ALA A 57 7.97 3.13 17.62
N LEU A 58 8.28 3.49 16.37
CA LEU A 58 8.71 2.55 15.33
C LEU A 58 10.24 2.41 15.24
N SER A 59 11.00 3.47 15.51
CA SER A 59 12.48 3.45 15.52
C SER A 59 13.06 2.50 16.58
N SER A 60 12.31 2.27 17.67
CA SER A 60 12.67 1.34 18.73
C SER A 60 12.34 -0.14 18.43
N ARG A 61 11.88 -0.46 17.21
CA ARG A 61 11.40 -1.81 16.83
C ARG A 61 12.08 -2.32 15.57
N VAL A 62 12.34 -3.62 15.54
CA VAL A 62 12.76 -4.35 14.34
C VAL A 62 11.93 -5.63 14.25
N PRO A 63 10.65 -5.54 13.82
CA PRO A 63 9.77 -6.70 13.73
C PRO A 63 10.14 -7.54 12.51
N PRO A 64 10.06 -8.89 12.57
CA PRO A 64 10.47 -9.75 11.46
C PRO A 64 9.67 -9.43 10.17
N PRO A 65 10.29 -9.58 8.99
CA PRO A 65 9.64 -9.20 7.75
C PRO A 65 8.62 -10.28 7.34
N PRO A 66 7.36 -9.90 7.08
CA PRO A 66 6.35 -10.88 6.65
C PRO A 66 6.52 -11.24 5.16
N PRO A 67 6.28 -12.49 4.76
CA PRO A 67 6.20 -12.81 3.33
C PRO A 67 5.00 -12.10 2.70
N ILE A 68 5.21 -11.47 1.55
CA ILE A 68 4.15 -10.88 0.74
C ILE A 68 3.93 -11.75 -0.49
N SER A 69 2.68 -12.10 -0.75
CA SER A 69 2.28 -12.91 -1.89
C SER A 69 1.04 -12.31 -2.53
N VAL A 70 1.15 -11.91 -3.78
CA VAL A 70 0.00 -11.45 -4.56
C VAL A 70 -0.87 -12.66 -4.92
N THR A 71 -2.18 -12.53 -4.73
CA THR A 71 -3.15 -13.62 -4.95
C THR A 71 -4.02 -13.41 -6.18
N GLY A 72 -4.02 -12.20 -6.75
CA GLY A 72 -4.77 -11.88 -7.95
C GLY A 72 -4.98 -10.39 -8.12
N ILE A 73 -5.62 -10.02 -9.23
CA ILE A 73 -5.97 -8.65 -9.55
C ILE A 73 -7.48 -8.47 -9.42
N ALA A 74 -7.90 -7.39 -8.76
CA ALA A 74 -9.30 -7.13 -8.49
C ALA A 74 -9.63 -5.64 -8.60
N PRO A 75 -10.91 -5.31 -8.87
CA PRO A 75 -11.39 -3.94 -8.71
C PRO A 75 -11.62 -3.65 -7.22
N MET A 76 -11.43 -2.39 -6.82
CA MET A 76 -11.84 -1.89 -5.51
C MET A 76 -12.59 -0.58 -5.68
N ASP A 77 -13.75 -0.47 -5.05
CA ASP A 77 -14.50 0.79 -5.02
C ASP A 77 -13.77 1.83 -4.16
N ALA A 78 -13.53 3.02 -4.71
CA ALA A 78 -12.96 4.17 -4.00
C ALA A 78 -13.96 5.33 -3.84
N GLY A 79 -15.25 5.13 -4.15
CA GLY A 79 -16.33 6.11 -4.01
C GLY A 79 -16.38 7.17 -5.13
N HIS A 80 -15.26 7.42 -5.82
CA HIS A 80 -15.15 8.36 -6.95
C HIS A 80 -14.54 7.69 -8.19
N GLY A 81 -14.71 6.37 -8.30
CA GLY A 81 -14.18 5.53 -9.37
C GLY A 81 -13.67 4.18 -8.84
N VAL A 82 -13.19 3.35 -9.75
CA VAL A 82 -12.61 2.04 -9.42
C VAL A 82 -11.09 2.13 -9.35
N LEU A 83 -10.50 1.54 -8.31
CA LEU A 83 -9.09 1.21 -8.27
C LEU A 83 -8.87 -0.17 -8.87
N LEU A 84 -7.80 -0.32 -9.63
CA LEU A 84 -7.24 -1.62 -9.92
C LEU A 84 -6.23 -1.95 -8.82
N VAL A 85 -6.36 -3.11 -8.19
CA VAL A 85 -5.46 -3.51 -7.11
C VAL A 85 -4.92 -4.91 -7.32
N ALA A 86 -3.69 -5.14 -6.87
CA ALA A 86 -3.18 -6.48 -6.59
C ALA A 86 -3.58 -6.86 -5.17
N ASP A 87 -4.42 -7.89 -5.02
CA ASP A 87 -4.76 -8.45 -3.72
C ASP A 87 -3.57 -9.22 -3.17
N VAL A 88 -3.33 -9.07 -1.86
CA VAL A 88 -2.24 -9.73 -1.15
C VAL A 88 -2.81 -10.74 -0.16
N ALA A 89 -2.12 -11.87 -0.01
CA ALA A 89 -2.47 -12.91 0.95
C ALA A 89 -2.48 -12.35 2.38
N ARG A 90 -3.47 -12.78 3.17
CA ARG A 90 -3.60 -12.41 4.59
C ARG A 90 -2.71 -13.27 5.48
N ASP A 91 -1.41 -13.18 5.24
CA ASP A 91 -0.40 -13.87 6.04
C ASP A 91 -0.43 -13.40 7.52
N ILE A 92 -0.20 -14.32 8.46
CA ILE A 92 -0.28 -14.03 9.89
C ILE A 92 0.79 -13.02 10.33
N GLY A 93 1.98 -13.06 9.74
CA GLY A 93 3.05 -12.10 9.97
C GLY A 93 2.65 -10.71 9.48
N LEU A 94 2.05 -10.62 8.29
CA LEU A 94 1.57 -9.34 7.75
C LEU A 94 0.46 -8.74 8.61
N LEU A 95 -0.51 -9.56 9.04
CA LEU A 95 -1.58 -9.10 9.92
C LEU A 95 -1.05 -8.66 11.29
N THR A 96 -0.06 -9.36 11.84
CA THR A 96 0.59 -9.01 13.10
C THR A 96 1.33 -7.68 12.98
N LEU A 97 2.14 -7.52 11.93
CA LEU A 97 2.86 -6.28 11.65
C LEU A 97 1.91 -5.09 11.50
N GLN A 98 0.83 -5.28 10.75
CA GLN A 98 -0.17 -4.24 10.54
C GLN A 98 -0.86 -3.82 11.85
N ALA A 99 -1.25 -4.79 12.69
CA ALA A 99 -1.86 -4.51 13.98
C ALA A 99 -0.90 -3.78 14.94
N ASP A 100 0.39 -4.12 14.91
CA ASP A 100 1.42 -3.45 15.70
C ASP A 100 1.63 -2.00 15.26
N VAL A 101 1.64 -1.76 13.95
CA VAL A 101 1.71 -0.42 13.35
C VAL A 101 0.49 0.42 13.72
N GLU A 102 -0.73 -0.12 13.59
CA GLU A 102 -1.94 0.61 14.01
C GLU A 102 -1.92 0.93 15.50
N ARG A 103 -1.46 -0.01 16.34
CA ARG A 103 -1.38 0.20 17.80
C ARG A 103 -0.39 1.31 18.14
N ALA A 104 0.77 1.37 17.48
CA ALA A 104 1.73 2.44 17.65
C ALA A 104 1.11 3.79 17.24
N ALA A 105 0.51 3.87 16.04
CA ALA A 105 -0.12 5.08 15.54
C ALA A 105 -1.26 5.59 16.43
N ARG A 106 -2.15 4.70 16.92
CA ARG A 106 -3.23 5.09 17.84
C ARG A 106 -2.72 5.60 19.18
N ARG A 107 -1.64 5.01 19.73
CA ARG A 107 -1.02 5.46 20.98
C ARG A 107 -0.40 6.85 20.83
N ALA A 108 0.13 7.17 19.65
CA ALA A 108 0.64 8.49 19.27
C ALA A 108 -0.45 9.52 18.95
N GLY A 109 -1.73 9.15 19.08
CA GLY A 109 -2.87 10.05 18.87
C GLY A 109 -3.46 10.07 17.46
N ALA A 110 -3.04 9.17 16.55
CA ALA A 110 -3.64 9.09 15.22
C ALA A 110 -5.07 8.53 15.26
N ASP A 111 -6.01 9.24 14.63
CA ASP A 111 -7.39 8.78 14.47
C ASP A 111 -7.53 7.87 13.24
N LEU A 112 -7.25 6.58 13.46
CA LEU A 112 -7.37 5.58 12.41
C LEU A 112 -8.81 5.03 12.29
N PRO A 113 -9.35 4.90 11.07
CA PRO A 113 -10.69 4.35 10.86
C PRO A 113 -10.78 2.89 11.34
N ARG A 114 -11.92 2.51 11.92
CA ARG A 114 -12.19 1.13 12.35
C ARG A 114 -12.74 0.31 11.18
N ARG A 115 -11.84 -0.16 10.31
CA ARG A 115 -12.19 -1.01 9.16
C ARG A 115 -11.34 -2.27 9.12
N ARG A 116 -11.85 -3.32 8.47
CA ARG A 116 -11.06 -4.53 8.23
C ARG A 116 -9.89 -4.19 7.32
N PHE A 117 -8.69 -4.65 7.69
CA PHE A 117 -7.53 -4.56 6.84
C PHE A 117 -7.67 -5.50 5.63
N ARG A 118 -7.68 -4.93 4.42
CA ARG A 118 -7.57 -5.64 3.14
C ARG A 118 -6.19 -5.32 2.56
N PRO A 119 -5.19 -6.20 2.72
CA PRO A 119 -3.86 -5.96 2.17
C PRO A 119 -3.91 -5.97 0.64
N HIS A 120 -3.40 -4.91 0.02
CA HIS A 120 -3.38 -4.75 -1.42
C HIS A 120 -2.32 -3.73 -1.84
N VAL A 121 -1.92 -3.77 -3.11
CA VAL A 121 -1.16 -2.71 -3.79
C VAL A 121 -2.07 -2.06 -4.83
N THR A 122 -2.21 -0.73 -4.79
CA THR A 122 -2.98 -0.01 -5.82
C THR A 122 -2.15 0.14 -7.08
N LEU A 123 -2.67 -0.37 -8.21
CA LEU A 123 -1.98 -0.37 -9.50
C LEU A 123 -2.43 0.79 -10.41
N ALA A 124 -3.73 1.09 -10.38
CA ALA A 124 -4.29 2.19 -11.16
C ALA A 124 -5.53 2.77 -10.48
N ARG A 125 -5.85 4.03 -10.79
CA ARG A 125 -6.96 4.79 -10.19
C ARG A 125 -7.89 5.34 -11.26
N GLY A 126 -9.17 5.48 -10.91
CA GLY A 126 -10.16 6.13 -11.78
C GLY A 126 -10.57 5.30 -12.99
N LEU A 127 -10.54 3.96 -12.88
CA LEU A 127 -11.03 3.10 -13.95
C LEU A 127 -12.55 3.20 -14.05
N THR A 128 -13.05 3.10 -15.27
CA THR A 128 -14.47 2.86 -15.53
C THR A 128 -14.79 1.37 -15.34
N SER A 129 -15.71 1.06 -14.43
CA SER A 129 -16.21 -0.31 -14.27
C SER A 129 -16.99 -0.75 -15.51
N GLY A 130 -16.76 -1.96 -16.01
CA GLY A 130 -17.47 -2.45 -17.18
C GLY A 130 -17.18 -3.92 -17.51
N PRO A 131 -17.92 -4.50 -18.48
CA PRO A 131 -17.74 -5.88 -18.91
C PRO A 131 -16.31 -6.17 -19.41
N GLY A 132 -15.69 -5.20 -20.11
CA GLY A 132 -14.31 -5.33 -20.63
C GLY A 132 -13.29 -5.50 -19.50
N LEU A 133 -13.32 -4.64 -18.49
CA LEU A 133 -12.45 -4.77 -17.31
C LEU A 133 -12.66 -6.11 -16.59
N ARG A 134 -13.92 -6.53 -16.42
CA ARG A 134 -14.23 -7.82 -15.80
C ARG A 134 -13.74 -9.01 -16.63
N ALA A 135 -13.84 -8.95 -17.96
CA ALA A 135 -13.36 -10.00 -18.85
C ALA A 135 -11.83 -10.09 -18.85
N TRP A 136 -11.15 -8.94 -18.93
CA TRP A 136 -9.70 -8.86 -18.82
C TRP A 136 -9.19 -9.49 -17.51
N MET A 137 -9.75 -9.10 -16.35
CA MET A 137 -9.34 -9.67 -15.06
C MET A 137 -9.56 -11.18 -14.95
N ARG A 138 -10.62 -11.74 -15.54
CA ARG A 138 -10.87 -13.20 -15.56
C ARG A 138 -9.85 -13.96 -16.41
N GLY A 139 -9.24 -13.31 -17.40
CA GLY A 139 -8.23 -13.89 -18.25
C GLY A 139 -6.83 -13.89 -17.63
N LEU A 140 -6.62 -13.14 -16.54
CA LEU A 140 -5.33 -13.08 -15.88
C LEU A 140 -5.10 -14.36 -15.06
N ILE A 141 -3.95 -14.99 -15.30
CA ILE A 141 -3.50 -16.19 -14.60
C ILE A 141 -2.08 -15.92 -14.16
N GLY A 142 -1.73 -16.40 -12.96
CA GLY A 142 -0.38 -16.29 -12.43
C GLY A 142 0.70 -17.00 -13.28
N PRO A 143 1.97 -16.95 -12.88
CA PRO A 143 2.41 -16.67 -11.51
C PRO A 143 2.27 -15.20 -11.10
N TRP A 144 2.00 -14.98 -9.81
CA TRP A 144 1.94 -13.65 -9.23
C TRP A 144 3.22 -13.35 -8.44
N PRO A 145 3.66 -12.07 -8.37
CA PRO A 145 4.85 -11.70 -7.62
C PRO A 145 4.76 -12.04 -6.12
N ARG A 146 5.92 -12.38 -5.56
CA ARG A 146 6.13 -12.62 -4.13
C ARG A 146 7.43 -11.97 -3.68
N TRP A 147 7.45 -11.41 -2.48
CA TRP A 147 8.66 -10.78 -1.95
C TRP A 147 8.66 -10.73 -0.42
N THR A 148 9.80 -10.33 0.14
CA THR A 148 9.95 -10.05 1.56
C THR A 148 10.36 -8.58 1.70
N PRO A 149 9.56 -7.73 2.37
CA PRO A 149 9.85 -6.32 2.53
C PRO A 149 11.00 -6.12 3.51
N THR A 150 11.84 -5.11 3.27
CA THR A 150 13.00 -4.82 4.11
C THR A 150 12.74 -3.72 5.13
N GLU A 151 11.73 -2.90 4.91
CA GLU A 151 11.43 -1.73 5.74
C GLU A 151 9.96 -1.32 5.69
N ILE A 152 9.54 -0.58 6.71
CA ILE A 152 8.33 0.25 6.73
C ILE A 152 8.75 1.68 6.43
N ARG A 153 8.00 2.40 5.59
CA ARG A 153 8.19 3.84 5.37
C ARG A 153 7.06 4.64 5.98
N LEU A 154 7.40 5.72 6.69
CA LEU A 154 6.48 6.81 6.96
C LEU A 154 6.53 7.78 5.79
N VAL A 155 5.39 8.01 5.15
CA VAL A 155 5.30 8.73 3.87
C VAL A 155 4.35 9.92 4.00
N ARG A 156 4.81 11.11 3.62
CA ARG A 156 3.95 12.29 3.37
C ARG A 156 3.29 12.16 2.01
N SER A 157 2.01 12.54 1.94
CA SER A 157 1.22 12.53 0.71
C SER A 157 0.69 13.93 0.37
N ASP A 158 1.31 14.56 -0.61
CA ASP A 158 0.90 15.87 -1.08
C ASP A 158 -0.01 15.72 -2.32
N LEU A 159 -1.31 15.98 -2.14
CA LEU A 159 -2.26 15.94 -3.25
C LEU A 159 -1.99 17.09 -4.23
N ARG A 160 -1.82 16.76 -5.51
CA ARG A 160 -1.76 17.73 -6.61
C ARG A 160 -2.83 17.41 -7.66
N PRO A 161 -3.21 18.37 -8.52
CA PRO A 161 -4.14 18.10 -9.63
C PRO A 161 -3.69 16.95 -10.54
N THR A 162 -2.38 16.74 -10.69
CA THR A 162 -1.79 15.68 -11.51
C THR A 162 -1.69 14.32 -10.80
N GLY A 163 -2.05 14.25 -9.52
CA GLY A 163 -1.86 13.07 -8.66
C GLY A 163 -1.17 13.42 -7.34
N ALA A 164 -1.15 12.46 -6.41
CA ALA A 164 -0.39 12.61 -5.18
C ALA A 164 1.12 12.55 -5.49
N ARG A 165 1.92 13.34 -4.77
CA ARG A 165 3.35 13.11 -4.63
C ARG A 165 3.64 12.49 -3.28
N TYR A 166 4.54 11.53 -3.25
CA TYR A 166 4.95 10.86 -2.04
C TYR A 166 6.38 11.26 -1.68
N GLU A 167 6.60 11.48 -0.39
CA GLU A 167 7.92 11.75 0.18
C GLU A 167 8.11 10.89 1.40
N THR A 168 9.22 10.15 1.45
CA THR A 168 9.57 9.34 2.62
C THR A 168 10.13 10.25 3.70
N LEU A 169 9.43 10.34 4.83
CA LEU A 169 9.86 11.09 6.00
C LEU A 169 10.81 10.27 6.89
N ALA A 170 10.58 8.95 6.98
CA ALA A 170 11.42 8.03 7.74
C ALA A 170 11.26 6.59 7.22
N ALA A 171 12.27 5.75 7.45
CA ALA A 171 12.26 4.33 7.14
C ALA A 171 12.68 3.51 8.38
N TYR A 172 12.01 2.37 8.59
CA TYR A 172 12.18 1.51 9.75
C TYR A 172 12.48 0.07 9.29
N PRO A 173 13.65 -0.51 9.58
CA PRO A 173 14.02 -1.83 9.09
C PRO A 173 13.16 -2.96 9.71
N LEU A 174 12.85 -3.98 8.91
CA LEU A 174 12.13 -5.19 9.34
C LEU A 174 13.07 -6.37 9.66
N ALA A 175 14.36 -6.23 9.39
CA ALA A 175 15.41 -7.11 9.89
C ALA A 175 16.74 -6.38 9.77
N LEU A 176 17.67 -6.67 10.67
CA LEU A 176 19.07 -6.33 10.44
C LEU A 176 19.59 -7.29 9.37
N ARG A 177 20.13 -6.74 8.27
CA ARG A 177 20.92 -7.52 7.31
C ARG A 177 22.23 -7.96 7.97
#